data_AF-A0A1X2I1P3-F1
#
_entry.id   AF-A0A1X2I1P3-F1
#
_cell.length_a   1.000
_cell.length_b   1.000
_cell.length_c   1.000
_cell.angle_alpha   90.00
_cell.angle_beta   90.00
_cell.angle_gamma   90.00
#
_symmetry.space_group_name_H-M   'P 1'
#
loop_
_entity.id
_entity.type
_entity.pdbx_description
1 polymer ?
#
loop_
_entity_poly.entity_id
_entity_poly.type
_entity_poly.pdbx_seq_one_letter_code
_entity_poly.pdbx_strand_id
1 'polypeptide(L)'
;MALPTFATSTINWEAPSEYCTLDRVQAPCNFDLNNESTITLNYDDSPHYYYLNVSPMEYCILSKAYARHVFHFAPQKKERLLKRLQIDHGTNALVDFIAIPSFGDAETSYRDRPGVPYFTSLCRSRYAILLAGNFVDNKWLLFEHDSMFLHCGDSEWTHHYSEKDGVGFNIY
;
A
#
# COMPACT_ATOMS: atom_id res chain seq x y z
N MET A 1 11.68 32.37 2.84
CA MET A 1 11.09 31.41 1.89
C MET A 1 12.06 30.22 1.86
N ALA A 2 11.76 29.15 2.57
CA ALA A 2 12.63 27.96 2.61
C ALA A 2 12.13 27.01 1.52
N LEU A 3 12.96 26.73 0.52
CA LEU A 3 12.70 25.63 -0.41
C LEU A 3 12.73 24.34 0.40
N PRO A 4 11.82 23.38 0.16
CA PRO A 4 11.95 22.07 0.76
C PRO A 4 13.29 21.49 0.30
N THR A 5 14.24 21.39 1.22
CA THR A 5 15.42 20.56 1.02
C THR A 5 14.91 19.16 0.81
N PHE A 6 14.93 18.69 -0.44
CA PHE A 6 14.78 17.28 -0.73
C PHE A 6 15.82 16.57 0.13
N ALA A 7 15.34 15.82 1.12
CA ALA A 7 16.15 14.87 1.83
C ALA A 7 16.64 13.88 0.77
N THR A 8 17.86 14.08 0.27
CA THR A 8 18.59 13.01 -0.40
C THR A 8 18.60 11.87 0.60
N SER A 9 18.00 10.74 0.24
CA SER A 9 17.85 9.63 1.17
C SER A 9 19.23 9.25 1.72
N THR A 10 19.49 9.49 3.01
CA THR A 10 20.52 8.76 3.76
C THR A 10 20.08 7.32 4.01
N ILE A 11 19.24 6.77 3.12
CA ILE A 11 19.01 5.35 3.03
C ILE A 11 20.31 4.82 2.48
N ASN A 12 21.06 4.15 3.35
CA ASN A 12 22.15 3.29 2.92
C ASN A 12 21.51 2.14 2.16
N TRP A 13 21.26 2.38 0.88
CA TRP A 13 20.91 1.30 -0.03
C TRP A 13 22.11 0.37 -0.05
N GLU A 14 21.88 -0.94 0.12
CA GLU A 14 22.93 -1.93 -0.04
C GLU A 14 23.49 -1.86 -1.47
N ALA A 15 24.57 -2.58 -1.80
CA ALA A 15 25.31 -2.33 -3.05
C ALA A 15 24.37 -2.34 -4.28
N PRO A 16 24.63 -1.57 -5.36
CA PRO A 16 23.75 -1.53 -6.53
C PRO A 16 23.39 -2.89 -7.16
N SER A 17 24.18 -3.93 -6.86
CA SER A 17 23.92 -5.33 -7.19
C SER A 17 22.77 -5.98 -6.42
N GLU A 18 22.34 -5.39 -5.31
CA GLU A 18 21.26 -5.83 -4.42
C GLU A 18 19.98 -4.99 -4.63
N TYR A 19 20.04 -3.97 -5.49
CA TYR A 19 18.82 -3.32 -5.95
C TYR A 19 17.93 -4.37 -6.62
N CYS A 20 16.62 -4.29 -6.41
CA CYS A 20 15.68 -4.99 -7.27
C CYS A 20 15.98 -4.55 -8.70
N THR A 21 16.69 -5.40 -9.44
CA THR A 21 17.07 -5.10 -10.81
C THR A 21 15.78 -4.90 -11.60
N LEU A 22 15.76 -3.95 -12.52
CA LEU A 22 14.68 -3.77 -13.50
C LEU A 22 14.51 -4.97 -14.45
N ASP A 23 15.14 -6.12 -14.14
CA ASP A 23 14.94 -7.37 -14.81
C ASP A 23 13.49 -7.84 -14.60
N ARG A 24 12.62 -7.40 -15.51
CA ARG A 24 11.21 -7.77 -15.58
C ARG A 24 10.99 -9.28 -15.74
N VAL A 25 12.04 -10.05 -16.05
CA VAL A 25 11.98 -11.51 -16.19
C VAL A 25 12.18 -12.20 -14.83
N GLN A 26 13.07 -11.68 -13.98
CA GLN A 26 13.38 -12.30 -12.68
C GLN A 26 12.60 -11.68 -11.52
N ALA A 27 12.34 -10.38 -11.56
CA ALA A 27 11.67 -9.62 -10.51
C ALA A 27 10.72 -8.59 -11.15
N PRO A 28 9.55 -9.03 -11.64
CA PRO A 28 8.59 -8.15 -12.29
C PRO A 28 8.13 -7.09 -11.29
N CYS A 29 8.54 -5.84 -11.47
CA CYS A 29 8.10 -4.72 -10.64
C CYS A 29 6.59 -4.52 -10.82
N ASN A 30 5.84 -4.32 -9.73
CA ASN A 30 4.40 -4.03 -9.78
C ASN A 30 4.06 -2.56 -10.17
N PHE A 31 5.04 -1.83 -10.67
CA PHE A 31 4.86 -0.45 -11.13
C PHE A 31 5.28 -0.36 -12.61
N ASP A 32 4.45 0.26 -13.44
CA ASP A 32 4.85 0.55 -14.82
C ASP A 32 5.77 1.77 -14.86
N LEU A 33 7.06 1.53 -14.71
CA LEU A 33 8.07 2.59 -14.71
C LEU A 33 8.26 3.29 -16.06
N ASN A 34 7.60 2.82 -17.13
CA ASN A 34 7.54 3.54 -18.40
C ASN A 34 6.43 4.60 -18.42
N ASN A 35 5.52 4.57 -17.45
CA ASN A 35 4.46 5.54 -17.31
C ASN A 35 4.84 6.59 -16.24
N GLU A 36 5.05 7.82 -16.67
CA GLU A 36 5.42 8.93 -15.79
C GLU A 36 4.34 9.25 -14.74
N SER A 37 3.09 8.82 -14.97
CA SER A 37 1.99 8.99 -13.99
C SER A 37 1.95 7.91 -12.91
N THR A 38 2.84 6.91 -12.95
CA THR A 38 2.80 5.78 -12.01
C THR A 38 3.17 6.16 -10.59
N ILE A 39 4.12 7.08 -10.40
CA ILE A 39 4.45 7.65 -9.09
C ILE A 39 4.65 9.15 -9.27
N THR A 40 3.72 9.95 -8.75
CA THR A 40 3.77 11.41 -8.85
C THR A 40 3.67 12.06 -7.49
N LEU A 41 4.42 13.14 -7.27
CA LEU A 41 4.28 13.99 -6.10
C LEU A 41 3.35 15.15 -6.46
N ASN A 42 2.23 15.25 -5.77
CA ASN A 42 1.22 16.26 -6.01
C ASN A 42 1.11 17.21 -4.81
N TYR A 43 0.55 18.38 -5.05
CA TYR A 43 0.25 19.38 -4.03
C TYR A 43 -1.24 19.74 -4.11
N ASP A 44 -1.93 19.63 -2.99
CA ASP A 44 -3.31 20.08 -2.82
C ASP A 44 -3.30 21.46 -2.16
N ASP A 45 -3.81 22.47 -2.86
CA ASP A 45 -3.89 23.86 -2.39
C ASP A 45 -4.81 24.04 -1.17
N SER A 46 -5.68 23.09 -0.84
CA SER A 46 -6.57 23.20 0.31
C SER A 46 -6.90 21.80 0.84
N PRO A 47 -6.02 21.24 1.69
CA PRO A 47 -5.53 21.93 2.89
C PRO A 47 -4.02 22.25 2.93
N HIS A 48 -3.37 22.48 1.77
CA HIS A 48 -1.91 22.69 1.64
C HIS A 48 -1.09 21.45 2.01
N TYR A 49 -1.44 20.28 1.45
CA TYR A 49 -0.70 19.04 1.66
C TYR A 49 -0.01 18.57 0.39
N TYR A 50 1.20 18.04 0.57
CA TYR A 50 1.82 17.20 -0.44
C TYR A 50 1.34 15.77 -0.23
N TYR A 51 1.09 15.08 -1.33
CA TYR A 51 0.78 13.65 -1.30
C TYR A 51 1.46 12.94 -2.46
N LEU A 52 1.85 11.70 -2.22
CA LEU A 52 2.34 10.81 -3.25
C LEU A 52 1.15 10.10 -3.88
N ASN A 53 0.91 10.30 -5.16
CA ASN A 53 -0.04 9.48 -5.91
C ASN A 53 0.72 8.28 -6.50
N VAL A 54 0.28 7.07 -6.17
CA VAL A 54 0.87 5.84 -6.68
C VAL A 54 -0.17 4.99 -7.41
N SER A 55 0.16 4.54 -8.60
CA SER A 55 -0.70 3.72 -9.46
C SER A 55 -0.03 2.37 -9.72
N PRO A 56 -0.15 1.39 -8.81
CA PRO A 56 0.41 0.07 -9.02
C PRO A 56 -0.35 -0.67 -10.13
N MET A 57 0.22 -1.73 -10.70
CA MET A 57 -0.46 -2.58 -11.67
C MET A 57 -1.45 -3.54 -11.01
N GLU A 58 -1.18 -3.96 -9.78
CA GLU A 58 -2.08 -4.80 -8.97
C GLU A 58 -2.02 -4.42 -7.50
N TYR A 59 -3.08 -4.75 -6.76
CA TYR A 59 -3.17 -4.52 -5.32
C TYR A 59 -4.21 -5.45 -4.71
N CYS A 60 -4.22 -5.52 -3.39
CA CYS A 60 -5.08 -6.41 -2.64
C CYS A 60 -5.88 -5.62 -1.61
N ILE A 61 -7.15 -5.94 -1.45
CA ILE A 61 -8.06 -5.28 -0.50
C ILE A 61 -8.43 -6.25 0.61
N LEU A 62 -8.36 -5.80 1.85
CA LEU A 62 -8.81 -6.57 3.00
C LEU A 62 -10.34 -6.55 3.12
N SER A 63 -10.93 -7.69 3.47
CA SER A 63 -12.36 -7.85 3.65
C SER A 63 -12.88 -6.88 4.72
N LYS A 64 -14.05 -6.30 4.48
CA LYS A 64 -14.67 -5.36 5.44
C LYS A 64 -15.00 -6.03 6.78
N ALA A 65 -15.29 -7.34 6.77
CA ALA A 65 -15.52 -8.10 7.99
C ALA A 65 -14.24 -8.12 8.84
N TYR A 66 -13.11 -8.47 8.23
CA TYR A 66 -11.82 -8.54 8.94
C TYR A 66 -11.27 -7.16 9.32
N ALA A 67 -11.39 -6.16 8.45
CA ALA A 67 -10.97 -4.79 8.74
C ALA A 67 -11.62 -4.23 10.03
N ARG A 68 -12.88 -4.60 10.31
CA ARG A 68 -13.56 -4.25 11.57
C ARG A 68 -12.91 -4.92 12.79
N HIS A 69 -12.42 -6.15 12.63
CA HIS A 69 -11.72 -6.86 13.70
C HIS A 69 -10.36 -6.24 14.04
N VAL A 70 -9.62 -5.74 13.04
CA VAL A 70 -8.30 -5.09 13.25
C VAL A 70 -8.38 -3.97 14.29
N PHE A 71 -9.42 -3.14 14.24
CA PHE A 71 -9.59 -2.04 15.19
C PHE A 71 -10.47 -2.35 16.39
N HIS A 72 -11.07 -3.54 16.47
CA HIS A 72 -11.93 -3.92 17.58
C HIS A 72 -11.19 -3.82 18.93
N PHE A 73 -9.92 -4.23 18.95
CA PHE A 73 -9.08 -4.20 20.15
C PHE A 73 -8.34 -2.87 20.35
N ALA A 74 -8.39 -1.95 19.37
CA ALA A 74 -7.66 -0.69 19.40
C ALA A 74 -8.47 0.49 18.80
N PRO A 75 -9.66 0.81 19.33
CA PRO A 75 -10.52 1.87 18.77
C PRO A 75 -9.84 3.24 18.73
N GLN A 76 -8.93 3.53 19.69
CA GLN A 76 -8.16 4.78 19.69
C GLN A 76 -7.18 4.88 18.52
N LYS A 77 -6.60 3.76 18.04
CA LYS A 77 -5.75 3.76 16.84
C LYS A 77 -6.57 4.13 15.60
N LYS A 78 -7.79 3.57 15.50
CA LYS A 78 -8.75 3.90 14.43
C LYS A 78 -9.08 5.39 14.41
N GLU A 79 -9.46 5.94 15.55
CA GLU A 79 -9.82 7.36 15.67
C GLU A 79 -8.65 8.28 15.28
N ARG A 80 -7.44 7.98 15.75
CA ARG A 80 -6.24 8.73 15.37
C ARG A 80 -5.95 8.67 13.87
N LEU A 81 -6.12 7.49 13.25
CA LEU A 81 -5.94 7.32 11.81
C LEU A 81 -6.93 8.18 11.03
N LEU A 82 -8.23 8.07 11.34
CA LEU A 82 -9.29 8.84 10.67
C LEU A 82 -9.10 10.35 10.85
N LYS A 83 -8.70 10.78 12.06
CA LYS A 83 -8.40 12.18 12.34
C LYS A 83 -7.22 12.70 11.51
N ARG A 84 -6.15 11.91 11.35
CA ARG A 84 -5.00 12.28 10.52
C ARG A 84 -5.38 12.41 9.04
N LEU A 85 -6.22 11.51 8.56
CA LEU A 85 -6.76 11.54 7.19
C LEU A 85 -7.83 12.62 6.99
N GLN A 86 -8.27 13.28 8.07
CA GLN A 86 -9.36 14.26 8.06
C GLN A 86 -10.66 13.67 7.46
N ILE A 87 -10.96 12.43 7.84
CA ILE A 87 -12.16 11.72 7.41
C ILE A 87 -13.24 11.95 8.48
N ASP A 88 -14.25 12.74 8.15
CA ASP A 88 -15.31 13.19 9.08
C ASP A 88 -16.62 12.40 8.91
N HIS A 89 -16.53 11.09 8.70
CA HIS A 89 -17.73 10.21 8.60
C HIS A 89 -18.21 9.70 9.97
N GLY A 90 -17.80 10.36 11.06
CA GLY A 90 -18.11 9.96 12.44
C GLY A 90 -17.46 8.63 12.87
N THR A 91 -17.86 8.12 14.04
CA THR A 91 -17.29 6.90 14.64
C THR A 91 -17.51 5.63 13.81
N ASN A 92 -18.50 5.65 12.92
CA ASN A 92 -18.88 4.55 12.05
C ASN A 92 -18.10 4.50 10.73
N ALA A 93 -17.23 5.47 10.45
CA ALA A 93 -16.35 5.44 9.28
C ALA A 93 -15.61 4.11 9.22
N LEU A 94 -15.67 3.44 8.07
CA LEU A 94 -14.89 2.22 7.82
C LEU A 94 -13.51 2.63 7.33
N VAL A 95 -12.49 1.96 7.91
CA VAL A 95 -11.12 2.04 7.41
C VAL A 95 -10.94 0.87 6.46
N ASP A 96 -10.53 1.17 5.25
CA ASP A 96 -10.13 0.20 4.26
C ASP A 96 -8.62 -0.06 4.39
N PHE A 97 -8.21 -1.28 4.08
CA PHE A 97 -6.81 -1.66 4.05
C PHE A 97 -6.44 -2.21 2.68
N ILE A 98 -5.30 -1.76 2.19
CA ILE A 98 -4.73 -2.19 0.91
C ILE A 98 -3.33 -2.72 1.16
N ALA A 99 -2.97 -3.78 0.43
CA ALA A 99 -1.61 -4.22 0.26
C ALA A 99 -1.22 -4.06 -1.21
N ILE A 100 -0.15 -3.31 -1.47
CA ILE A 100 0.44 -3.18 -2.81
C ILE A 100 1.70 -4.04 -2.83
N PRO A 101 1.71 -5.20 -3.51
CA PRO A 101 2.91 -6.01 -3.59
C PRO A 101 4.00 -5.28 -4.38
N SER A 102 5.27 -5.44 -4.01
CA SER A 102 6.39 -4.84 -4.74
C SER A 102 6.60 -5.52 -6.10
N PHE A 103 6.29 -6.81 -6.15
CA PHE A 103 6.42 -7.65 -7.33
C PHE A 103 5.05 -8.00 -7.88
N GLY A 104 4.93 -7.93 -9.20
CA GLY A 104 3.72 -8.32 -9.90
C GLY A 104 3.54 -9.85 -9.94
N ASP A 105 2.35 -10.28 -10.33
CA ASP A 105 1.93 -11.67 -10.53
C ASP A 105 2.88 -12.54 -11.39
N ALA A 106 3.84 -11.96 -12.11
CA ALA A 106 4.88 -12.69 -12.82
C ALA A 106 5.90 -13.38 -11.88
N GLU A 107 5.84 -13.18 -10.56
CA GLU A 107 6.36 -14.12 -9.55
C GLU A 107 5.47 -15.39 -9.38
N THR A 108 4.89 -15.84 -10.49
CA THR A 108 4.15 -17.10 -10.64
C THR A 108 5.02 -18.33 -10.28
N SER A 109 6.33 -18.19 -10.10
CA SER A 109 7.21 -19.25 -9.59
C SER A 109 7.04 -19.54 -8.10
N TYR A 110 6.47 -18.61 -7.30
CA TYR A 110 6.09 -18.91 -5.91
C TYR A 110 4.74 -19.62 -5.78
N ARG A 111 3.92 -19.64 -6.84
CA ARG A 111 2.67 -20.42 -6.89
C ARG A 111 2.92 -21.93 -6.84
N ASP A 112 4.13 -22.36 -7.16
CA ASP A 112 4.53 -23.77 -7.22
C ASP A 112 5.14 -24.33 -5.92
N ARG A 113 5.11 -23.59 -4.80
CA ARG A 113 5.38 -24.21 -3.48
C ARG A 113 4.11 -24.84 -2.94
N PRO A 114 3.93 -26.17 -3.05
CA PRO A 114 2.76 -26.83 -2.51
C PRO A 114 2.67 -26.59 -1.00
N GLY A 115 1.54 -26.03 -0.56
CA GLY A 115 1.16 -25.93 0.85
C GLY A 115 1.40 -24.59 1.54
N VAL A 116 1.92 -23.56 0.86
CA VAL A 116 1.94 -22.19 1.43
C VAL A 116 0.94 -21.33 0.65
N PRO A 117 -0.15 -20.88 1.28
CA PRO A 117 -1.10 -19.99 0.65
C PRO A 117 -0.41 -18.67 0.21
N TYR A 118 -0.72 -18.20 -1.00
CA TYR A 118 -0.07 -17.09 -1.70
C TYR A 118 -0.04 -15.79 -0.87
N PHE A 119 -1.14 -15.48 -0.18
CA PHE A 119 -1.29 -14.24 0.56
C PHE A 119 -0.60 -14.25 1.91
N THR A 120 -0.51 -15.40 2.56
CA THR A 120 0.29 -15.53 3.78
C THR A 120 1.77 -15.31 3.48
N SER A 121 2.23 -15.58 2.25
CA SER A 121 3.55 -15.16 1.80
C SER A 121 3.62 -13.65 1.61
N LEU A 122 2.68 -13.03 0.88
CA LEU A 122 2.66 -11.59 0.61
C LEU A 122 2.55 -10.71 1.86
N CYS A 123 1.60 -11.00 2.76
CA CYS A 123 1.43 -10.26 4.00
C CYS A 123 2.57 -10.49 5.02
N ARG A 124 3.29 -11.62 4.92
CA ARG A 124 4.53 -11.86 5.68
C ARG A 124 5.77 -11.30 5.00
N SER A 125 5.72 -11.13 3.69
CA SER A 125 6.82 -10.59 2.93
C SER A 125 6.97 -9.13 3.32
N ARG A 126 8.19 -8.72 3.66
CA ARG A 126 8.54 -7.31 3.89
C ARG A 126 8.51 -6.49 2.59
N TYR A 127 7.84 -7.00 1.56
CA TYR A 127 7.90 -6.55 0.18
C TYR A 127 6.50 -6.11 -0.29
N ALA A 128 5.67 -5.60 0.60
CA ALA A 128 4.43 -4.94 0.24
C ALA A 128 4.31 -3.58 0.93
N ILE A 129 3.71 -2.61 0.25
CA ILE A 129 3.29 -1.36 0.85
C ILE A 129 1.91 -1.60 1.43
N LEU A 130 1.79 -1.50 2.75
CA LEU A 130 0.50 -1.57 3.44
C LEU A 130 -0.05 -0.17 3.63
N LEU A 131 -1.31 0.02 3.24
CA LEU A 131 -2.03 1.27 3.37
C LEU A 131 -3.28 1.07 4.21
N ALA A 132 -3.59 2.07 5.04
CA ALA A 132 -4.86 2.17 5.74
C ALA A 132 -5.49 3.53 5.43
N GLY A 133 -6.76 3.51 5.03
CA GLY A 133 -7.38 4.70 4.48
C GLY A 133 -8.86 4.53 4.19
N ASN A 134 -9.31 5.23 3.15
CA ASN A 134 -10.68 5.19 2.69
C ASN A 134 -10.75 5.36 1.18
N PHE A 135 -11.47 4.48 0.50
CA PHE A 135 -11.64 4.54 -0.94
C PHE A 135 -12.45 5.73 -1.43
N VAL A 136 -13.48 6.16 -0.67
CA VAL A 136 -14.39 7.24 -1.08
C VAL A 136 -13.65 8.57 -1.17
N ASP A 137 -12.84 8.87 -0.16
CA ASP A 137 -12.05 10.10 -0.12
C ASP A 137 -10.69 9.96 -0.83
N ASN A 138 -10.32 8.73 -1.22
CA ASN A 138 -9.01 8.34 -1.75
C ASN A 138 -7.84 8.89 -0.91
N LYS A 139 -7.91 8.75 0.41
CA LYS A 139 -6.84 9.19 1.32
C LYS A 139 -6.24 8.01 2.05
N TRP A 140 -4.92 7.89 1.97
CA TRP A 140 -4.18 6.75 2.49
C TRP A 140 -3.01 7.19 3.35
N LEU A 141 -2.75 6.42 4.40
CA LEU A 141 -1.51 6.51 5.18
C LEU A 141 -0.77 5.18 5.07
N LEU A 142 0.56 5.26 5.10
CA LEU A 142 1.40 4.10 5.33
C LEU A 142 1.01 3.46 6.66
N PHE A 143 0.71 2.18 6.60
CA PHE A 143 0.35 1.41 7.77
C PHE A 143 1.51 0.46 8.09
N GLU A 144 2.02 0.53 9.31
CA GLU A 144 3.10 -0.34 9.74
C GLU A 144 2.63 -1.79 9.71
N HIS A 145 3.54 -2.72 9.41
CA HIS A 145 3.32 -4.16 9.58
C HIS A 145 3.13 -4.45 11.08
N ASP A 146 1.94 -4.16 11.60
CA ASP A 146 1.54 -4.56 12.93
C ASP A 146 1.31 -6.07 12.91
N SER A 147 1.71 -6.71 14.00
CA SER A 147 1.43 -8.11 14.33
C SER A 147 -0.03 -8.51 14.09
N MET A 148 -0.95 -7.54 14.11
CA MET A 148 -2.38 -7.74 13.86
C MET A 148 -2.70 -8.39 12.51
N PHE A 149 -1.89 -8.20 11.45
CA PHE A 149 -2.14 -8.87 10.17
C PHE A 149 -1.57 -10.29 10.07
N LEU A 150 -0.74 -10.72 11.04
CA LEU A 150 -0.17 -12.07 11.05
C LEU A 150 -1.24 -13.16 11.19
N HIS A 151 -2.44 -12.79 11.64
CA HIS A 151 -3.59 -13.68 11.81
C HIS A 151 -4.62 -13.54 10.69
N CYS A 152 -4.34 -12.75 9.66
CA CYS A 152 -5.24 -12.60 8.54
C CYS A 152 -5.04 -13.79 7.59
N GLY A 153 -6.09 -14.59 7.41
CA GLY A 153 -6.07 -15.65 6.40
C GLY A 153 -6.15 -15.08 4.99
N ASP A 154 -5.66 -15.85 4.02
CA ASP A 154 -5.71 -15.52 2.59
C ASP A 154 -7.14 -15.23 2.09
N SER A 155 -8.15 -15.90 2.65
CA SER A 155 -9.57 -15.71 2.29
C SER A 155 -10.09 -14.30 2.55
N GLU A 156 -9.38 -13.52 3.35
CA GLU A 156 -9.78 -12.17 3.71
C GLU A 156 -9.24 -11.13 2.74
N TRP A 157 -8.31 -11.47 1.84
CA TRP A 157 -7.80 -10.52 0.86
C TRP A 157 -8.37 -10.83 -0.52
N THR A 158 -8.86 -9.79 -1.19
CA THR A 158 -9.28 -9.86 -2.59
C THR A 158 -8.21 -9.21 -3.44
N HIS A 159 -7.72 -9.92 -4.46
CA HIS A 159 -6.74 -9.40 -5.41
C HIS A 159 -7.44 -8.63 -6.54
N HIS A 160 -6.82 -7.53 -6.96
CA HIS A 160 -7.31 -6.64 -7.99
C HIS A 160 -6.17 -6.25 -8.93
N TYR A 161 -6.44 -6.25 -10.22
CA TYR A 161 -5.60 -5.56 -11.20
C TYR A 161 -6.10 -4.12 -11.35
N SER A 162 -5.17 -3.17 -11.39
CA SER A 162 -5.48 -1.78 -11.69
C SER A 162 -5.90 -1.63 -13.14
N GLU A 163 -6.92 -0.80 -13.37
CA GLU A 163 -7.27 -0.38 -14.71
C GLU A 163 -6.19 0.57 -15.25
N LYS A 164 -5.93 0.55 -16.56
CA LYS A 164 -4.87 1.37 -17.18
C LYS A 164 -5.04 2.87 -16.93
N ASP A 165 -6.28 3.32 -16.75
CA ASP A 165 -6.65 4.71 -16.49
C ASP A 165 -7.21 4.90 -15.06
N GLY A 166 -6.96 3.93 -14.17
CA GLY A 166 -7.45 3.96 -12.80
C GLY A 166 -6.85 5.11 -11.99
N VAL A 167 -7.63 5.66 -11.06
CA VAL A 167 -7.16 6.67 -10.11
C VAL A 167 -6.22 5.98 -9.12
N GLY A 168 -4.96 6.42 -9.07
CA GLY A 168 -3.97 5.93 -8.10
C GLY A 168 -4.34 6.27 -6.65
N PHE A 169 -3.54 5.77 -5.71
CA PHE A 169 -3.73 5.99 -4.28
C PHE A 169 -2.99 7.26 -3.82
N ASN A 170 -3.71 8.22 -3.24
CA ASN A 170 -3.09 9.43 -2.65
C ASN A 170 -2.61 9.13 -1.22
N ILE A 171 -1.31 8.99 -1.07
CA ILE A 171 -0.63 8.71 0.19
C ILE A 171 -0.14 10.03 0.79
N TYR A 172 -0.67 10.37 1.97
CA TYR A 172 -0.38 11.61 2.71
C TYR A 172 0.67 11.41 3.81
#